data_AF-A0A6P0M6Y7-F1
#
_entry.id   AF-A0A6P0M6Y7-F1
#
_cell.length_a   1.000
_cell.length_b   1.000
_cell.length_c   1.000
_cell.angle_alpha   90.00
_cell.angle_beta   90.00
_cell.angle_gamma   90.00
#
_symmetry.space_group_name_H-M   'P 1'
#
loop_
_entity.id
_entity.type
_entity.pdbx_description
1 polymer ?
#
loop_
_entity_poly.entity_id
_entity_poly.type
_entity_poly.pdbx_seq_one_letter_code
_entity_poly.pdbx_strand_id
1 'polypeptide(L)'
;MNKCVGTTEAASLLGISSRRLRQLLEKGRVRGAYKTGKFWIIPLFNHLPQITKGTRGPKGKWRTSSPPALAKINVNRNHIGSNIKKSPQDRKPVIS
;
A
#
# COMPACT_ATOMS: atom_id res chain seq x y z
N MET A 1 7.45 18.37 9.66
CA MET A 1 8.50 18.03 8.67
C MET A 1 7.87 17.27 7.52
N ASN A 2 8.05 17.75 6.28
CA ASN A 2 7.65 16.96 5.12
C ASN A 2 8.61 15.78 4.99
N LYS A 3 8.10 14.56 5.18
CA LYS A 3 8.90 13.34 5.07
C LYS A 3 9.28 13.14 3.61
N CYS A 4 10.58 12.94 3.35
CA CYS A 4 11.11 12.57 2.04
C CYS A 4 11.60 11.14 2.08
N VAL A 5 11.46 10.44 0.95
CA VAL A 5 11.82 9.03 0.81
C VAL A 5 12.64 8.78 -0.45
N GLY A 6 13.39 7.68 -0.44
CA GLY A 6 14.12 7.20 -1.61
C GLY A 6 13.21 6.48 -2.61
N THR A 7 13.78 6.10 -3.76
CA THR A 7 13.04 5.42 -4.84
C THR A 7 12.42 4.09 -4.39
N THR A 8 13.14 3.27 -3.63
CA THR A 8 12.65 1.95 -3.22
C THR A 8 11.45 2.05 -2.27
N GLU A 9 11.53 2.93 -1.27
CA GLU A 9 10.43 3.16 -0.33
C GLU A 9 9.21 3.79 -1.04
N ALA A 10 9.43 4.80 -1.91
CA ALA A 10 8.36 5.39 -2.70
C ALA A 10 7.66 4.37 -3.61
N ALA A 11 8.41 3.46 -4.23
CA ALA A 11 7.84 2.42 -5.10
C ALA A 11 6.95 1.45 -4.31
N SER A 12 7.40 1.05 -3.11
CA SER A 12 6.62 0.22 -2.19
C SER A 12 5.31 0.89 -1.77
N LEU A 13 5.36 2.17 -1.37
CA LEU A 13 4.18 2.96 -1.01
C LEU A 13 3.15 3.03 -2.14
N LEU A 14 3.62 3.22 -3.37
CA LEU A 14 2.79 3.28 -4.57
C LEU A 14 2.32 1.90 -5.07
N GLY A 15 2.87 0.80 -4.55
CA GLY A 15 2.58 -0.56 -5.02
C GLY A 15 3.05 -0.82 -6.45
N ILE A 16 4.17 -0.23 -6.88
CA ILE A 16 4.75 -0.41 -8.21
C ILE A 16 6.21 -0.84 -8.14
N SER A 17 6.76 -1.35 -9.24
CA SER A 17 8.18 -1.68 -9.30
C SER A 17 9.05 -0.42 -9.28
N SER A 18 10.24 -0.50 -8.65
CA SER A 18 11.22 0.59 -8.64
C SER A 18 11.63 1.02 -10.05
N ARG A 19 11.67 0.07 -11.01
CA ARG A 19 11.92 0.37 -12.44
C ARG A 19 10.83 1.29 -13.00
N ARG A 20 9.56 0.99 -12.72
CA ARG A 20 8.44 1.82 -13.18
C ARG A 20 8.48 3.21 -12.55
N LEU A 21 8.83 3.30 -11.26
CA LEU A 21 8.97 4.60 -10.61
C LEU A 21 10.11 5.43 -11.21
N ARG A 22 11.26 4.83 -11.53
CA ARG A 22 12.36 5.54 -12.23
C ARG A 22 11.91 6.13 -13.57
N GLN A 23 11.15 5.39 -14.37
CA GLN A 23 10.59 5.92 -15.62
C GLN A 23 9.65 7.12 -15.40
N LEU A 24 8.92 7.15 -14.28
CA LEU A 24 8.05 8.29 -13.95
C LEU A 24 8.87 9.50 -13.49
N LEU A 25 9.94 9.27 -12.73
CA LEU A 25 10.88 10.30 -12.29
C LEU A 25 11.60 10.93 -13.48
N GLU A 26 12.13 10.12 -14.40
CA GLU A 26 12.76 10.58 -15.64
C GLU A 26 11.80 11.40 -16.51
N LYS A 27 10.50 11.07 -16.49
CA LYS A 27 9.45 11.81 -17.20
C LYS A 27 8.94 13.04 -16.44
N GLY A 28 9.51 13.38 -15.28
CA GLY A 28 9.07 14.52 -14.46
C GLY A 28 7.65 14.37 -13.89
N ARG A 29 7.14 13.13 -13.77
CA ARG A 29 5.75 12.86 -13.38
C ARG A 29 5.55 12.66 -11.88
N VAL A 30 6.60 12.73 -11.07
CA VAL A 30 6.51 12.63 -9.60
C VAL A 30 6.65 14.04 -9.02
N ARG A 31 5.60 14.51 -8.33
CA ARG A 31 5.52 15.89 -7.84
C ARG A 31 6.64 16.19 -6.84
N GLY A 32 7.41 17.25 -7.10
CA GLY A 32 8.45 17.75 -6.20
C GLY A 32 9.65 16.81 -6.03
N ALA A 33 9.76 15.74 -6.82
CA ALA A 33 10.91 14.87 -6.78
C ALA A 33 12.11 15.55 -7.46
N TYR A 34 13.28 15.42 -6.85
CA TYR A 34 14.52 15.96 -7.37
C TYR A 34 15.67 14.98 -7.18
N LYS A 35 16.73 15.15 -7.96
CA LYS A 35 17.89 14.27 -7.96
C LYS A 35 19.01 14.90 -7.13
N THR A 36 19.59 14.13 -6.22
CA THR A 36 20.81 14.48 -5.48
C THR A 36 21.89 13.44 -5.79
N GLY A 37 22.88 13.83 -6.58
CA GLY A 37 23.88 12.92 -7.15
C GLY A 37 23.23 11.75 -7.91
N LYS A 38 23.39 10.53 -7.38
CA LYS A 38 22.83 9.29 -7.97
C LYS A 38 21.42 8.95 -7.47
N PHE A 39 20.91 9.64 -6.45
CA PHE A 39 19.66 9.29 -5.78
C PHE A 39 18.53 10.25 -6.10
N TRP A 40 17.30 9.74 -6.06
CA TRP A 40 16.10 10.56 -6.11
C TRP A 40 15.58 10.78 -4.70
N ILE A 41 15.32 12.04 -4.37
CA ILE A 41 14.59 12.45 -3.18
C ILE A 41 13.15 12.73 -3.59
N ILE A 42 12.21 12.05 -2.95
CA ILE A 42 10.79 12.09 -3.30
C ILE A 42 10.01 12.56 -2.08
N PRO A 43 9.35 13.74 -2.14
CA PRO A 43 8.53 14.22 -1.04
C PRO A 43 7.23 13.42 -0.94
N LEU A 44 6.77 13.20 0.29
CA LEU A 44 5.46 12.61 0.57
C LEU A 44 4.42 13.70 0.81
N PHE A 45 3.25 13.52 0.20
CA PHE A 45 2.05 14.31 0.44
C PHE A 45 1.01 13.38 1.05
N ASN A 46 0.52 13.68 2.27
CA ASN A 46 -0.38 12.79 3.01
C ASN A 46 0.15 11.33 3.07
N HIS A 47 1.44 11.19 3.42
CA HIS A 47 2.15 9.90 3.53
C HIS A 47 2.38 9.13 2.22
N LEU A 48 2.05 9.70 1.06
CA LEU A 48 2.21 9.04 -0.25
C LEU A 48 2.90 9.94 -1.29
N PRO A 49 3.71 9.36 -2.21
CA PRO A 49 4.20 10.11 -3.36
C PRO A 49 3.04 10.46 -4.30
N GLN A 50 3.04 11.67 -4.85
CA GLN A 50 2.00 12.11 -5.79
C GLN A 50 2.50 12.02 -7.22
N ILE A 51 1.81 11.23 -8.06
CA ILE A 51 2.12 11.08 -9.49
C ILE A 51 1.11 11.85 -10.33
N THR A 52 1.60 12.71 -11.22
CA THR A 52 0.79 13.41 -12.23
C THR A 52 0.31 12.40 -13.28
N LYS A 53 -0.99 12.40 -13.58
CA LYS A 53 -1.61 11.49 -14.56
C LYS A 53 -1.12 11.82 -15.98
N GLY A 54 -1.05 10.79 -16.82
CA GLY A 54 -0.72 10.95 -18.23
C GLY A 54 -2.00 11.26 -18.98
N THR A 55 -1.88 11.97 -20.10
CA THR A 55 -3.03 12.36 -20.92
C THR A 55 -3.50 11.25 -21.86
N ARG A 56 -2.58 10.39 -22.32
CA ARG A 56 -2.86 9.30 -23.27
C ARG A 56 -2.65 7.92 -22.65
N GLY A 57 -3.40 6.95 -23.18
CA GLY A 57 -3.29 5.54 -22.84
C GLY A 57 -3.93 5.15 -21.49
N PRO A 58 -3.71 3.91 -21.03
CA PRO A 58 -4.30 3.40 -19.81
C PRO A 58 -3.89 4.19 -18.57
N LYS A 59 -4.84 4.40 -17.66
CA LYS A 59 -4.57 5.02 -16.36
C LYS A 59 -3.63 4.12 -15.53
N GLY A 60 -2.76 4.75 -14.76
CA GLY A 60 -1.86 4.03 -13.84
C GLY A 60 -2.61 3.30 -12.74
N LYS A 61 -2.15 2.09 -12.39
CA LYS A 61 -2.70 1.26 -11.31
C LYS A 61 -2.01 1.49 -9.94
N TRP A 62 -1.21 2.54 -9.79
CA TRP A 62 -0.53 2.83 -8.52
C TRP A 62 -1.50 3.34 -7.46
N ARG A 63 -1.16 3.09 -6.19
CA ARG A 63 -1.95 3.52 -5.03
C ARG A 63 -2.03 5.04 -4.96
N THR A 64 -3.24 5.56 -4.76
CA THR A 64 -3.52 6.97 -4.51
C THR A 64 -3.92 7.26 -3.06
N SER A 65 -4.19 6.22 -2.29
CA SER A 65 -4.52 6.27 -0.87
C SER A 65 -3.82 5.15 -0.13
N SER A 66 -3.68 5.29 1.18
CA SER A 66 -3.21 4.21 2.03
C SER A 66 -4.13 2.99 1.85
N PRO A 67 -3.57 1.77 1.88
CA PRO A 67 -4.41 0.58 1.89
C PRO A 67 -5.39 0.64 3.06
N PRO A 68 -6.63 0.15 2.88
CA PRO A 68 -7.50 -0.08 4.02
C PRO A 68 -6.79 -1.04 4.98
N ALA A 69 -7.05 -0.88 6.28
CA ALA A 69 -6.59 -1.86 7.26
C ALA A 69 -7.03 -3.26 6.79
N LEU A 70 -6.11 -4.23 6.85
CA LEU A 70 -6.44 -5.61 6.51
C LEU A 70 -7.65 -6.03 7.35
N ALA A 71 -8.71 -6.47 6.68
CA ALA A 71 -9.87 -7.06 7.34
C ALA A 71 -9.43 -8.37 7.99
N LYS A 72 -8.92 -8.26 9.22
CA LYS A 72 -8.45 -9.40 10.01
C LYS A 72 -9.62 -9.92 10.82
N ILE A 73 -10.16 -11.06 10.40
CA ILE A 73 -11.15 -11.80 11.20
C ILE A 73 -10.35 -12.61 12.22
N ASN A 74 -10.52 -12.28 13.50
CA ASN A 74 -9.92 -13.06 14.57
C ASN A 74 -10.86 -14.23 14.89
N VAL A 75 -10.33 -15.46 14.79
CA VAL A 75 -11.09 -16.67 15.06
C VAL A 75 -10.52 -17.35 16.32
N ASN A 76 -11.39 -17.62 17.29
CA ASN A 76 -11.01 -18.26 18.53
C ASN A 76 -10.87 -19.78 18.34
N ARG A 77 -9.61 -20.26 18.30
CA ARG A 77 -9.27 -21.68 18.13
C ARG A 77 -9.84 -22.58 19.23
N ASN A 78 -9.90 -22.09 20.46
CA ASN A 78 -10.42 -22.88 21.59
C ASN A 78 -11.93 -23.12 21.43
N HIS A 79 -12.65 -22.13 20.89
CA HIS A 79 -14.07 -22.28 20.57
C HIS A 79 -14.30 -23.26 19.42
N ILE A 80 -13.45 -23.27 18.39
CA ILE A 80 -13.51 -24.27 17.32
C ILE A 80 -13.40 -25.68 17.90
N GLY A 81 -12.34 -25.94 18.69
CA GLY A 81 -12.10 -27.26 19.29
C GLY A 81 -13.25 -27.72 20.19
N SER A 82 -13.82 -26.80 20.98
CA SER A 82 -14.94 -27.09 21.88
C SER A 82 -16.26 -27.34 21.13
N ASN A 83 -16.46 -26.72 19.97
CA ASN A 83 -17.68 -26.84 19.17
C ASN A 83 -17.75 -28.12 18.33
N ILE A 84 -16.60 -28.73 17.98
CA ILE A 84 -16.54 -29.94 17.14
C ILE A 84 -17.38 -31.08 17.72
N LYS A 85 -17.40 -31.21 19.05
CA LYS A 85 -18.13 -32.27 19.77
C LYS A 85 -19.59 -31.92 20.09
N LYS A 86 -20.09 -30.76 19.66
CA LYS A 86 -21.41 -30.24 20.03
C LYS A 86 -22.40 -30.30 18.87
N SER A 87 -23.68 -30.47 19.25
CA SER A 87 -24.82 -30.31 18.35
C SER A 87 -24.83 -28.89 17.75
N PRO A 88 -25.38 -28.68 16.55
CA PRO A 88 -25.44 -27.36 15.93
C PRO A 88 -26.08 -26.28 16.82
N GLN A 89 -27.09 -26.64 17.62
CA GLN A 89 -27.78 -25.72 18.52
C GLN A 89 -26.90 -25.22 19.68
N ASP A 90 -25.89 -26.01 20.09
CA ASP A 90 -25.06 -25.72 21.27
C ASP A 90 -23.69 -25.09 20.94
N ARG A 91 -23.42 -24.84 19.66
CA ARG A 91 -22.14 -24.27 19.21
C ARG A 91 -22.08 -22.78 19.52
N LYS A 92 -20.96 -22.34 20.09
CA LYS A 92 -20.71 -20.91 20.37
C LYS A 92 -20.10 -20.21 19.16
N PRO A 93 -20.33 -18.89 18.96
CA PRO A 93 -19.64 -18.15 17.92
C PRO A 93 -18.11 -18.18 18.12
N VAL A 94 -17.39 -18.32 17.01
CA VAL A 94 -15.92 -18.41 16.98
C VAL A 94 -15.26 -17.10 16.53
N ILE A 95 -16.04 -16.13 16.05
CA ILE A 95 -15.58 -14.82 15.60
C ILE A 95 -15.55 -13.89 16.80
N SER A 96 -14.49 -13.08 16.92
CA SER A 96 -14.34 -12.03 17.93
C SER A 96 -14.10 -10.68 17.28
#